data_AF-A0A1Y4LJQ2-F1
#
_entry.id   AF-A0A1Y4LJQ2-F1
#
_cell.length_a   1.000
_cell.length_b   1.000
_cell.length_c   1.000
_cell.angle_alpha   90.00
_cell.angle_beta   90.00
_cell.angle_gamma   90.00
#
_symmetry.space_group_name_H-M   'P 1'
#
loop_
_entity.id
_entity.type
_entity.pdbx_description
1 polymer ?
#
loop_
_entity_poly.entity_id
_entity_poly.type
_entity_poly.pdbx_seq_one_letter_code
_entity_poly.pdbx_strand_id
1 'polypeptide(L)'
;MEQNKLTQAIYAAGYTKERHPEYVRWDSWQGFVYKREYLAQVTWETPCGLLIRGKSAMGIGLAEGEVSFQGICYCPENDNPMLLCPYDRKDCSHIPKGFPIPHCPCHRTDRHYRYEDSAEKAEEELTREKRRRYMNLTQGACCACVVSDTDCGGAGFKIQYDVERCIRSDCRNPFCVARQQERDLRRANVYYDVRRVWITRTGFLRDRKETVMRGKKVFPKPVARTDAEIWLSERKDSFAQLQSKSTIYKPDMAGEIPAQKDHQRTVSQCVDQDCVHYQYHVENIRVAAREHRDSVQDQLETERGVDVIYATDAHRAASEKKRAEKRKRQIKKRLRQERAQDTSQMGAEQTSLFQNGAYTETTEPLDRSTWIFPNNDEERKDNNEYPDRTIL
;
A
#
# COMPACT_ATOMS: atom_id res chain seq x y z
N MET A 1 -1.72 -38.81 1.48
CA MET A 1 -1.45 -38.10 2.73
C MET A 1 -1.39 -39.14 3.84
N GLU A 2 -0.31 -39.15 4.61
CA GLU A 2 -0.19 -40.04 5.77
C GLU A 2 -1.24 -39.64 6.81
N GLN A 3 -1.96 -40.61 7.37
CA GLN A 3 -2.98 -40.33 8.39
C GLN A 3 -2.31 -39.77 9.66
N ASN A 4 -2.88 -38.72 10.25
CA ASN A 4 -2.36 -38.16 11.50
C ASN A 4 -2.42 -39.19 12.65
N LYS A 5 -1.52 -39.07 13.63
CA LYS A 5 -1.42 -40.06 14.73
C LYS A 5 -2.69 -40.13 15.57
N LEU A 6 -3.36 -39.01 15.78
CA LEU A 6 -4.66 -38.96 16.46
C LEU A 6 -5.70 -39.86 15.78
N THR A 7 -5.82 -39.79 14.46
CA THR A 7 -6.78 -40.58 13.68
C THR A 7 -6.47 -42.06 13.78
N GLN A 8 -5.20 -42.44 13.68
CA GLN A 8 -4.77 -43.82 13.86
C GLN A 8 -5.13 -44.35 15.27
N ALA A 9 -4.90 -43.54 16.31
CA ALA A 9 -5.21 -43.90 17.69
C ALA A 9 -6.74 -44.04 17.93
N ILE A 10 -7.54 -43.15 17.35
CA ILE A 10 -9.01 -43.19 17.47
C ILE A 10 -9.58 -44.43 16.76
N TYR A 11 -9.08 -44.77 15.57
CA TYR A 11 -9.47 -45.99 14.88
C TYR A 11 -9.01 -47.25 15.62
N ALA A 12 -7.80 -47.26 16.17
CA ALA A 12 -7.31 -48.38 16.99
C ALA A 12 -8.17 -48.59 18.25
N ALA A 13 -8.75 -47.52 18.80
CA ALA A 13 -9.71 -47.58 19.90
C ALA A 13 -11.14 -48.00 19.49
N GLY A 14 -11.38 -48.28 18.20
CA GLY A 14 -12.66 -48.80 17.68
C GLY A 14 -13.72 -47.73 17.39
N TYR A 15 -13.36 -46.45 17.40
CA TYR A 15 -14.27 -45.36 17.04
C TYR A 15 -14.40 -45.22 15.53
N THR A 16 -15.56 -44.72 15.07
CA THR A 16 -15.82 -44.43 13.66
C THR A 16 -16.00 -42.93 13.44
N LYS A 17 -16.06 -42.51 12.17
CA LYS A 17 -16.33 -41.12 11.80
C LYS A 17 -17.65 -40.59 12.39
N GLU A 18 -18.66 -41.44 12.49
CA GLU A 18 -19.99 -41.07 13.00
C GLU A 18 -20.07 -41.21 14.52
N ARG A 19 -19.22 -42.05 15.11
CA ARG A 19 -19.17 -42.33 16.54
C ARG A 19 -17.75 -42.15 17.06
N HIS A 20 -17.45 -40.91 17.46
CA HIS A 20 -16.17 -40.52 18.02
C HIS A 20 -16.33 -39.80 19.37
N PRO A 21 -15.26 -39.69 20.18
CA PRO A 21 -15.30 -38.96 21.45
C PRO A 21 -15.66 -37.47 21.28
N GLU A 22 -16.24 -36.85 22.33
CA GLU A 22 -16.69 -35.46 22.26
C GLU A 22 -15.55 -34.44 22.15
N TYR A 23 -14.33 -34.79 22.54
CA TYR A 23 -13.16 -33.90 22.52
C TYR A 23 -12.50 -33.77 21.13
N VAL A 24 -12.96 -34.54 20.14
CA VAL A 24 -12.49 -34.46 18.75
C VAL A 24 -13.63 -34.13 17.80
N ARG A 25 -13.27 -33.67 16.60
CA ARG A 25 -14.19 -33.48 15.48
C ARG A 25 -13.59 -34.09 14.22
N TRP A 26 -14.46 -34.57 13.33
CA TRP A 26 -14.05 -34.95 11.98
C TRP A 26 -13.76 -33.70 11.15
N ASP A 27 -12.61 -33.68 10.49
CA ASP A 27 -12.15 -32.55 9.69
C ASP A 27 -12.26 -32.82 8.18
N SER A 28 -12.30 -31.75 7.39
CA SER A 28 -12.49 -31.83 5.93
C SER A 28 -11.33 -32.55 5.22
N TRP A 29 -10.17 -32.65 5.87
CA TRP A 29 -8.96 -33.30 5.37
C TRP A 29 -8.89 -34.81 5.68
N GLN A 30 -10.05 -35.45 5.91
CA GLN A 30 -10.18 -36.90 6.13
C GLN A 30 -9.44 -37.43 7.37
N GLY A 31 -9.42 -36.65 8.45
CA GLY A 31 -8.85 -37.03 9.73
C GLY A 31 -9.59 -36.41 10.91
N PHE A 32 -9.33 -36.92 12.11
CA PHE A 32 -9.77 -36.32 13.36
C PHE A 32 -8.83 -35.18 13.77
N VAL A 33 -9.42 -34.13 14.31
CA VAL A 33 -8.74 -32.94 14.86
C VAL A 33 -9.28 -32.68 16.25
N TYR A 34 -8.42 -32.21 17.16
CA TYR A 34 -8.88 -31.87 18.51
C TYR A 34 -9.79 -30.63 18.48
N LYS A 35 -10.79 -30.61 19.38
CA LYS A 35 -11.56 -29.38 19.61
C LYS A 35 -10.70 -28.35 20.36
N ARG A 36 -10.87 -27.08 20.02
CA ARG A 36 -10.12 -25.97 20.66
C ARG A 36 -10.38 -25.91 22.16
N GLU A 37 -11.61 -26.18 22.58
CA GLU A 37 -12.00 -26.20 24.00
C GLU A 37 -11.28 -27.29 24.79
N TYR A 38 -10.96 -28.40 24.13
CA TYR A 38 -10.17 -29.48 24.72
C TYR A 38 -8.70 -29.09 24.83
N LEU A 39 -8.08 -28.62 23.75
CA LEU A 39 -6.68 -28.19 23.76
C LEU A 39 -6.43 -27.04 24.75
N ALA A 40 -7.42 -26.17 24.97
CA ALA A 40 -7.36 -25.13 25.97
C ALA A 40 -7.20 -25.68 27.41
N GLN A 41 -7.68 -26.89 27.70
CA GLN A 41 -7.60 -27.52 29.02
C GLN A 41 -6.30 -28.32 29.22
N VAL A 42 -5.59 -28.62 28.13
CA VAL A 42 -4.35 -29.40 28.14
C VAL A 42 -3.16 -28.57 28.62
N THR A 43 -2.20 -29.24 29.26
CA THR A 43 -0.87 -28.68 29.53
C THR A 43 0.10 -29.28 28.52
N TRP A 44 0.91 -28.42 27.91
CA TRP A 44 1.99 -28.83 27.02
C TRP A 44 3.31 -28.77 27.75
N GLU A 45 4.23 -29.62 27.34
CA GLU A 45 5.58 -29.70 27.87
C GLU A 45 6.59 -29.65 26.74
N THR A 46 7.60 -28.79 26.90
CA THR A 46 8.76 -28.80 26.02
C THR A 46 9.69 -29.96 26.40
N PRO A 47 10.49 -30.50 25.49
CA PRO A 47 11.54 -31.49 25.78
C PRO A 47 12.54 -31.05 26.86
N CYS A 48 12.70 -29.73 27.07
CA CYS A 48 13.54 -29.19 28.13
C CYS A 48 12.82 -29.00 29.48
N GLY A 49 11.56 -29.42 29.60
CA GLY A 49 10.78 -29.47 30.84
C GLY A 49 9.96 -28.22 31.16
N LEU A 50 9.83 -27.26 30.22
CA LEU A 50 8.99 -26.08 30.42
C LEU A 50 7.52 -26.42 30.19
N LEU A 51 6.67 -25.93 31.08
CA LEU A 51 5.22 -26.13 30.98
C LEU A 51 4.55 -24.96 30.25
N ILE A 52 3.47 -25.26 29.53
CA ILE A 52 2.70 -24.27 28.77
C ILE A 52 1.24 -24.54 29.00
N ARG A 53 0.50 -23.51 29.38
CA ARG A 53 -0.93 -23.63 29.65
C ARG A 53 -1.71 -23.54 28.35
N GLY A 54 -2.56 -24.53 28.04
CA GLY A 54 -3.38 -24.51 26.81
C GLY A 54 -4.24 -23.25 26.63
N LYS A 55 -4.74 -22.65 27.71
CA LYS A 55 -5.49 -21.37 27.68
C LYS A 55 -4.63 -20.12 27.48
N SER A 56 -3.30 -20.20 27.61
CA SER A 56 -2.42 -19.03 27.43
C SER A 56 -2.33 -18.65 25.95
N ALA A 57 -1.86 -17.44 25.65
CA ALA A 57 -1.62 -17.02 24.27
C ALA A 57 -0.65 -17.98 23.54
N MET A 58 0.38 -18.46 24.24
CA MET A 58 1.32 -19.46 23.72
C MET A 58 0.62 -20.81 23.47
N GLY A 59 -0.21 -21.28 24.42
CA GLY A 59 -0.95 -22.53 24.28
C GLY A 59 -1.98 -22.50 23.14
N ILE A 60 -2.66 -21.36 22.94
CA ILE A 60 -3.57 -21.16 21.82
C ILE A 60 -2.80 -21.18 20.50
N GLY A 61 -1.63 -20.52 20.45
CA GLY A 61 -0.76 -20.54 19.27
C GLY A 61 -0.29 -21.95 18.90
N LEU A 62 0.03 -22.79 19.89
CA LEU A 62 0.34 -24.21 19.68
C LEU A 62 -0.85 -25.01 19.17
N ALA A 63 -2.05 -24.73 19.68
CA ALA A 63 -3.29 -25.41 19.31
C ALA A 63 -3.74 -25.09 17.88
N GLU A 64 -3.39 -23.91 17.36
CA GLU A 64 -3.73 -23.46 16.00
C GLU A 64 -2.56 -23.63 15.00
N GLY A 65 -1.36 -23.97 15.50
CA GLY A 65 -0.16 -24.07 14.70
C GLY A 65 -0.06 -25.40 13.94
N GLU A 66 -0.07 -25.31 12.62
CA GLU A 66 0.25 -26.43 11.72
C GLU A 66 1.42 -26.04 10.81
N VAL A 67 2.51 -26.81 10.87
CA VAL A 67 3.69 -26.60 10.04
C VAL A 67 4.13 -27.93 9.45
N SER A 68 4.33 -28.01 8.13
CA SER A 68 4.97 -29.16 7.50
C SER A 68 6.41 -28.83 7.12
N PHE A 69 7.36 -29.68 7.54
CA PHE A 69 8.77 -29.51 7.20
C PHE A 69 9.44 -30.88 7.05
N GLN A 70 10.23 -31.05 5.98
CA GLN A 70 10.90 -32.32 5.64
C GLN A 70 9.96 -33.53 5.64
N GLY A 71 8.70 -33.35 5.23
CA GLY A 71 7.70 -34.42 5.18
C GLY A 71 7.05 -34.76 6.53
N ILE A 72 7.42 -34.09 7.62
CA ILE A 72 6.79 -34.24 8.94
C ILE A 72 5.77 -33.11 9.12
N CYS A 73 4.53 -33.46 9.51
CA CYS A 73 3.54 -32.49 9.95
C CYS A 73 3.65 -32.28 11.47
N TYR A 74 3.95 -31.04 11.87
CA TYR A 74 4.01 -30.58 13.24
C TYR A 74 2.68 -29.95 13.63
N CYS A 75 1.90 -30.66 14.43
CA CYS A 75 0.58 -30.24 14.87
C CYS A 75 0.19 -30.92 16.20
N PRO A 76 -0.80 -30.39 16.92
CA PRO A 76 -1.38 -31.02 18.12
C PRO A 76 -1.79 -32.49 17.89
N GLU A 77 -2.32 -32.81 16.72
CA GLU A 77 -2.82 -34.14 16.34
C GLU A 77 -1.70 -35.19 16.25
N ASN A 78 -0.47 -34.75 15.99
CA ASN A 78 0.72 -35.61 15.90
C ASN A 78 1.57 -35.58 17.19
N ASP A 79 1.08 -34.90 18.22
CA ASP A 79 1.77 -34.70 19.51
C ASP A 79 3.16 -34.06 19.37
N ASN A 80 3.27 -33.12 18.44
CA ASN A 80 4.51 -32.40 18.15
C ASN A 80 4.30 -30.93 17.71
N PRO A 81 3.37 -30.14 18.30
CA PRO A 81 3.25 -28.73 17.92
C PRO A 81 4.52 -27.94 18.27
N MET A 82 4.84 -26.95 17.44
CA MET A 82 6.11 -26.24 17.49
C MET A 82 6.00 -24.94 18.28
N LEU A 83 6.82 -24.81 19.34
CA LEU A 83 6.96 -23.58 20.10
C LEU A 83 8.25 -22.86 19.72
N LEU A 84 8.18 -21.55 19.50
CA LEU A 84 9.38 -20.71 19.45
C LEU A 84 10.08 -20.69 20.81
N CYS A 85 11.35 -21.10 20.87
CA CYS A 85 12.09 -21.16 22.12
C CYS A 85 12.15 -19.79 22.83
N PRO A 86 11.64 -19.65 24.08
CA PRO A 86 11.70 -18.39 24.81
C PRO A 86 13.13 -17.88 25.05
N TYR A 87 14.10 -18.79 25.13
CA TYR A 87 15.51 -18.46 25.34
C TYR A 87 16.31 -18.24 24.06
N ASP A 88 15.69 -18.40 22.88
CA ASP A 88 16.34 -18.24 21.56
C ASP A 88 17.66 -19.05 21.42
N ARG A 89 17.71 -20.24 22.05
CA ARG A 89 18.89 -21.11 22.03
C ARG A 89 18.95 -21.86 20.70
N LYS A 90 19.74 -21.35 19.75
CA LYS A 90 19.94 -21.98 18.43
C LYS A 90 20.63 -23.35 18.49
N ASP A 91 21.51 -23.55 19.47
CA ASP A 91 22.30 -24.79 19.62
C ASP A 91 21.58 -25.87 20.45
N CYS A 92 20.25 -25.78 20.58
CA CYS A 92 19.48 -26.76 21.34
C CYS A 92 19.39 -28.10 20.59
N SER A 93 19.73 -29.20 21.26
CA SER A 93 19.67 -30.57 20.73
C SER A 93 18.26 -31.02 20.32
N HIS A 94 17.23 -30.35 20.83
CA HIS A 94 15.82 -30.69 20.58
C HIS A 94 15.21 -29.98 19.37
N ILE A 95 15.96 -29.08 18.70
CA ILE A 95 15.50 -28.41 17.48
C ILE A 95 15.72 -29.35 16.29
N PRO A 96 14.72 -29.57 15.42
CA PRO A 96 14.92 -30.41 14.25
C PRO A 96 15.97 -29.78 13.31
N LYS A 97 16.90 -30.62 12.81
CA LYS A 97 18.03 -30.15 11.99
C LYS A 97 17.55 -29.49 10.69
N GLY A 98 18.08 -28.29 10.41
CA GLY A 98 17.75 -27.54 9.20
C GLY A 98 16.61 -26.53 9.37
N PHE A 99 16.00 -26.40 10.55
CA PHE A 99 15.08 -25.30 10.82
C PHE A 99 15.83 -23.96 10.96
N PRO A 100 15.38 -22.89 10.27
CA PRO A 100 16.02 -21.58 10.33
C PRO A 100 15.78 -20.83 11.65
N ILE A 101 14.76 -21.24 12.41
CA ILE A 101 14.28 -20.59 13.63
C ILE A 101 14.22 -21.67 14.73
N PRO A 102 14.62 -21.38 15.99
CA PRO A 102 14.67 -22.36 17.07
C PRO A 102 13.26 -22.74 17.58
N HIS A 103 12.55 -23.52 16.78
CA HIS A 103 11.28 -24.12 17.15
C HIS A 103 11.51 -25.47 17.84
N CYS A 104 10.88 -25.65 18.99
CA CYS A 104 10.98 -26.84 19.80
C CYS A 104 9.66 -27.64 19.72
N PRO A 105 9.69 -28.94 19.38
CA PRO A 105 8.50 -29.77 19.31
C PRO A 105 8.02 -30.08 20.73
N CYS A 106 6.85 -29.58 21.09
CA CYS A 106 6.22 -29.82 22.38
C CYS A 106 5.36 -31.08 22.32
N HIS A 107 5.04 -31.64 23.48
CA HIS A 107 4.12 -32.77 23.61
C HIS A 107 3.11 -32.50 24.72
N ARG A 108 2.02 -33.25 24.73
CA ARG A 108 1.01 -33.17 25.78
C ARG A 108 1.53 -33.87 27.04
N THR A 109 1.27 -33.28 28.20
CA THR A 109 1.67 -33.84 29.49
C THR A 109 0.52 -33.85 30.48
N ASP A 110 0.54 -34.82 31.39
CA ASP A 110 -0.39 -34.90 32.53
C ASP A 110 0.13 -34.12 33.75
N ARG A 111 1.34 -33.54 33.66
CA ARG A 111 1.91 -32.70 34.72
C ARG A 111 1.03 -31.48 34.97
N HIS A 112 0.75 -31.21 36.25
CA HIS A 112 0.05 -29.99 36.64
C HIS A 112 0.86 -28.74 36.30
N TYR A 113 0.23 -27.81 35.60
CA TYR A 113 0.84 -26.53 35.25
C TYR A 113 1.32 -25.75 36.49
N ARG A 114 2.59 -25.37 36.48
CA ARG A 114 3.21 -24.45 37.45
C ARG A 114 3.78 -23.26 36.69
N TYR A 115 3.35 -22.05 37.05
CA TYR A 115 3.80 -20.81 36.39
C TYR A 115 5.31 -20.55 36.58
N GLU A 116 5.90 -20.99 37.69
CA GLU A 116 7.32 -20.81 37.96
C GLU A 116 8.25 -21.56 36.99
N ASP A 117 7.78 -22.71 36.47
CA ASP A 117 8.49 -23.58 35.54
C ASP A 117 7.97 -23.41 34.10
N SER A 118 7.28 -22.30 33.83
CA SER A 118 6.51 -22.14 32.61
C SER A 118 7.24 -21.35 31.52
N ALA A 119 6.91 -21.66 30.27
CA ALA A 119 7.42 -20.90 29.13
C ALA A 119 6.88 -19.46 29.14
N GLU A 120 5.67 -19.23 29.66
CA GLU A 120 5.09 -17.89 29.76
C GLU A 120 5.90 -16.98 30.70
N LYS A 121 6.36 -17.50 31.84
CA LYS A 121 7.23 -16.73 32.75
C LYS A 121 8.56 -16.38 32.10
N ALA A 122 9.17 -17.34 31.39
CA ALA A 122 10.42 -17.10 30.66
C ALA A 122 10.27 -16.00 29.59
N GLU A 123 9.17 -16.02 28.83
CA GLU A 123 8.86 -14.97 27.85
C GLU A 123 8.62 -13.61 28.54
N GLU A 124 7.92 -13.58 29.66
CA GLU A 124 7.65 -12.35 30.40
C GLU A 124 8.94 -11.74 30.96
N GLU A 125 9.82 -12.56 31.54
CA GLU A 125 11.14 -12.13 32.01
C GLU A 125 12.00 -11.56 30.88
N LEU A 126 12.05 -12.25 29.73
CA LEU A 126 12.76 -11.76 28.56
C LEU A 126 12.16 -10.45 28.05
N THR A 127 10.84 -10.34 27.99
CA THR A 127 10.14 -9.13 27.54
C THR A 127 10.39 -7.96 28.49
N ARG A 128 10.38 -8.23 29.81
CA ARG A 128 10.72 -7.25 30.85
C ARG A 128 12.16 -6.78 30.72
N GLU A 129 13.10 -7.70 30.46
CA GLU A 129 14.50 -7.34 30.25
C GLU A 129 14.73 -6.56 28.95
N LYS A 130 14.09 -6.98 27.85
CA LYS A 130 14.06 -6.25 26.57
C LYS A 130 13.51 -4.84 26.76
N ARG A 131 12.40 -4.69 27.49
CA ARG A 131 11.82 -3.38 27.82
C ARG A 131 12.76 -2.53 28.66
N ARG A 132 13.43 -3.11 29.67
CA ARG A 132 14.44 -2.41 30.48
C ARG A 132 15.60 -1.91 29.62
N ARG A 133 16.17 -2.77 28.77
CA ARG A 133 17.26 -2.41 27.85
C ARG A 133 16.82 -1.31 26.87
N TYR A 134 15.61 -1.42 26.34
CA TYR A 134 15.03 -0.38 25.47
C TYR A 134 14.91 0.95 26.20
N MET A 135 14.31 0.97 27.40
CA MET A 135 14.13 2.18 28.19
C MET A 135 15.45 2.84 28.58
N ASN A 136 16.48 2.03 28.87
CA ASN A 136 17.83 2.55 29.14
C ASN A 136 18.45 3.19 27.90
N LEU A 137 18.26 2.60 26.71
CA LEU A 137 18.79 3.14 25.46
C LEU A 137 18.06 4.43 25.05
N THR A 138 16.74 4.47 25.22
CA THR A 138 15.91 5.57 24.74
C THR A 138 15.62 6.64 25.77
N GLN A 139 16.08 6.48 27.01
CA GLN A 139 15.79 7.34 28.16
C GLN A 139 14.28 7.58 28.35
N GLY A 140 13.46 6.58 28.01
CA GLY A 140 12.00 6.63 28.12
C GLY A 140 11.24 7.10 26.88
N ALA A 141 11.91 7.44 25.77
CA ALA A 141 11.26 7.89 24.53
C ALA A 141 11.09 6.76 23.49
N CYS A 142 9.88 6.52 22.99
CA CYS A 142 9.72 5.53 21.91
C CYS A 142 10.23 6.11 20.58
N CYS A 143 11.29 5.53 19.99
CA CYS A 143 11.86 5.97 18.72
C CYS A 143 11.79 4.86 17.67
N ALA A 144 11.26 5.18 16.48
CA ALA A 144 11.15 4.26 15.36
C ALA A 144 12.51 3.88 14.71
N CYS A 145 13.57 4.63 15.02
CA CYS A 145 14.93 4.34 14.54
C CYS A 145 15.60 3.21 15.35
N VAL A 146 15.02 2.83 16.49
CA VAL A 146 15.51 1.70 17.29
C VAL A 146 14.81 0.45 16.78
N VAL A 147 15.55 -0.38 16.07
CA VAL A 147 15.06 -1.63 15.50
C VAL A 147 15.58 -2.77 16.37
N SER A 148 14.70 -3.71 16.72
CA SER A 148 15.14 -4.97 17.32
C SER A 148 15.94 -5.73 16.28
N ASP A 149 17.13 -6.20 16.65
CA ASP A 149 17.91 -7.08 15.78
C ASP A 149 17.11 -8.38 15.60
N THR A 150 16.37 -8.47 14.49
CA THR A 150 15.45 -9.59 14.24
C THR A 150 16.18 -10.74 13.55
N ASP A 151 17.45 -10.52 13.21
CA ASP A 151 18.32 -11.46 12.52
C ASP A 151 18.92 -12.41 13.57
N CYS A 152 18.06 -13.28 14.09
CA CYS A 152 18.39 -14.53 14.77
C CYS A 152 19.20 -14.36 16.08
N GLY A 153 18.60 -14.50 17.26
CA GLY A 153 19.35 -14.69 18.51
C GLY A 153 19.86 -13.42 19.20
N GLY A 154 19.83 -12.28 18.53
CA GLY A 154 20.34 -11.03 19.06
C GLY A 154 19.33 -10.35 19.98
N ALA A 155 19.46 -10.50 21.30
CA ALA A 155 18.77 -9.67 22.29
C ALA A 155 19.32 -8.22 22.33
N GLY A 156 19.66 -7.67 21.16
CA GLY A 156 20.23 -6.36 20.95
C GLY A 156 19.27 -5.43 20.20
N PHE A 157 19.30 -4.16 20.56
CA PHE A 157 18.66 -3.10 19.79
C PHE A 157 19.72 -2.44 18.92
N LYS A 158 19.48 -2.35 17.61
CA LYS A 158 20.33 -1.61 16.68
C LYS A 158 19.67 -0.27 16.38
N ILE A 159 20.45 0.81 16.43
CA ILE A 159 20.00 2.13 15.98
C ILE A 159 20.25 2.20 14.48
N GLN A 160 19.18 2.12 13.69
CA GLN A 160 19.22 2.34 12.25
C GLN A 160 18.57 3.69 11.97
N TYR A 161 19.41 4.73 11.86
CA TYR A 161 18.93 6.06 11.53
C TYR A 161 18.78 6.22 10.02
N ASP A 162 17.56 6.47 9.59
CA ASP A 162 17.23 6.89 8.23
C ASP A 162 16.27 8.08 8.37
N VAL A 163 16.68 9.22 7.82
CA VAL A 163 15.92 10.48 7.88
C VAL A 163 14.57 10.31 7.20
N GLU A 164 14.49 9.62 6.06
CA GLU A 164 13.20 9.43 5.36
C GLU A 164 12.24 8.56 6.15
N ARG A 165 12.75 7.51 6.79
CA ARG A 165 11.96 6.68 7.69
C ARG A 165 11.48 7.47 8.91
N CYS A 166 12.35 8.31 9.48
CA CYS A 166 12.01 9.17 10.62
C CYS A 166 10.91 10.18 10.27
N ILE A 167 11.03 10.82 9.09
CA ILE A 167 10.03 11.75 8.54
C ILE A 167 8.69 11.04 8.29
N ARG A 168 8.72 9.83 7.71
CA ARG A 168 7.51 9.03 7.46
C ARG A 168 6.80 8.63 8.75
N SER A 169 7.56 8.34 9.81
CA SER A 169 7.04 7.99 11.13
C SER A 169 6.52 9.19 11.95
N ASP A 170 6.65 10.44 11.47
CA ASP A 170 6.26 11.69 12.18
C ASP A 170 6.75 11.70 13.63
N CYS A 171 8.05 11.46 13.85
CA CYS A 171 8.63 11.39 15.19
C CYS A 171 8.48 12.73 15.94
N ARG A 172 7.73 12.71 17.06
CA ARG A 172 7.46 13.90 17.90
C ARG A 172 8.38 14.03 19.11
N ASN A 173 9.41 13.21 19.20
CA ASN A 173 10.32 13.25 20.34
C ASN A 173 11.18 14.53 20.29
N PRO A 174 11.25 15.30 21.40
CA PRO A 174 12.08 16.51 21.46
C PRO A 174 13.57 16.17 21.43
N PHE A 175 13.95 15.00 21.91
CA PHE A 175 15.32 14.49 21.85
C PHE A 175 15.42 13.35 20.82
N CYS A 176 16.42 13.44 19.95
CA CYS A 176 16.71 12.39 18.98
C CYS A 176 17.53 11.28 19.65
N VAL A 177 16.95 10.10 19.85
CA VAL A 177 17.69 8.93 20.37
C VAL A 177 18.85 8.54 19.45
N ALA A 178 18.66 8.64 18.13
CA ALA A 178 19.66 8.22 17.17
C ALA A 178 20.87 9.17 17.08
N ARG A 179 20.63 10.48 17.15
CA ARG A 179 21.67 11.52 17.06
C ARG A 179 22.18 12.00 18.42
N GLN A 180 21.48 11.63 19.50
CA GLN A 180 21.72 12.12 20.86
C GLN A 180 21.73 13.65 20.96
N GLN A 181 20.82 14.32 20.24
CA GLN A 181 20.71 15.78 20.19
C GLN A 181 19.26 16.23 20.31
N GLU A 182 19.06 17.44 20.83
CA GLU A 182 17.75 18.12 20.83
C GLU A 182 17.31 18.46 19.40
N ARG A 183 15.99 18.42 19.17
CA ARG A 183 15.36 18.66 17.87
C ARG A 183 14.49 19.90 17.94
N ASP A 184 14.54 20.70 16.89
CA ASP A 184 13.54 21.74 16.64
C ASP A 184 12.31 21.11 15.97
N LEU A 185 11.23 21.01 16.74
CA LEU A 185 9.94 20.47 16.31
C LEU A 185 9.08 21.47 15.52
N ARG A 186 9.57 22.70 15.30
CA ARG A 186 8.87 23.68 14.45
C ARG A 186 8.65 23.09 13.06
N ARG A 187 7.42 23.25 12.57
CA ARG A 187 6.98 22.69 11.28
C ARG A 187 7.54 23.52 10.13
N ALA A 188 8.31 22.88 9.27
CA ALA A 188 8.90 23.46 8.06
C ALA A 188 8.71 22.53 6.85
N ASN A 189 8.84 23.10 5.66
CA ASN A 189 8.92 22.36 4.41
C ASN A 189 10.24 22.67 3.71
N VAL A 190 10.71 21.70 2.92
CA VAL A 190 11.77 21.94 1.94
C VAL A 190 11.11 22.38 0.64
N TYR A 191 11.44 23.61 0.22
CA TYR A 191 11.03 24.22 -1.02
C TYR A 191 12.17 24.18 -2.02
N TYR A 192 11.83 23.97 -3.29
CA TYR A 192 12.77 24.06 -4.40
C TYR A 192 12.08 24.67 -5.62
N ASP A 193 12.89 25.36 -6.42
CA ASP A 193 12.44 26.01 -7.65
C ASP A 193 12.94 25.16 -8.84
N VAL A 194 12.14 25.07 -9.90
CA VAL A 194 12.47 24.27 -11.09
C VAL A 194 12.44 25.18 -12.31
N ARG A 195 13.62 25.45 -12.88
CA ARG A 195 13.76 26.11 -14.17
C ARG A 195 13.67 25.07 -15.28
N ARG A 196 12.81 25.33 -16.25
CA ARG A 196 12.63 24.53 -17.46
C ARG A 196 13.03 25.37 -18.66
N VAL A 197 14.02 24.91 -19.40
CA VAL A 197 14.45 25.54 -20.65
C VAL A 197 14.02 24.65 -21.80
N TRP A 198 13.27 25.25 -22.73
CA TRP A 198 12.80 24.64 -23.97
C TRP A 198 13.64 25.26 -25.08
N ILE A 199 14.40 24.44 -25.80
CA ILE A 199 15.12 24.88 -26.98
C ILE A 199 14.51 24.15 -28.16
N THR A 200 13.68 24.85 -28.92
CA THR A 200 13.11 24.34 -30.16
C THR A 200 13.98 24.80 -31.30
N ARG A 201 14.50 23.86 -32.09
CA ARG A 201 15.14 24.17 -33.35
C ARG A 201 14.16 23.80 -34.47
N THR A 202 13.71 24.79 -35.22
CA THR A 202 12.87 24.59 -36.41
C THR A 202 13.65 25.10 -37.62
N GLY A 203 14.24 24.18 -38.39
CA GLY A 203 15.22 24.51 -39.44
C GLY A 203 16.43 25.32 -38.92
N PHE A 204 16.52 26.60 -39.33
CA PHE A 204 17.56 27.55 -38.90
C PHE A 204 17.19 28.38 -37.66
N LEU A 205 15.91 28.46 -37.32
CA LEU A 205 15.43 29.22 -36.16
C LEU A 205 15.63 28.42 -34.87
N ARG A 206 16.17 29.08 -33.85
CA ARG A 206 16.33 28.52 -32.51
C ARG A 206 15.54 29.36 -31.54
N ASP A 207 14.39 28.84 -31.13
CA ASP A 207 13.55 29.49 -30.13
C ASP A 207 13.88 28.91 -28.75
N ARG A 208 14.23 29.80 -27.84
CA ARG A 208 14.47 29.46 -26.43
C ARG A 208 13.33 30.02 -25.60
N LYS A 209 12.57 29.13 -24.98
CA LYS A 209 11.54 29.50 -24.00
C LYS A 209 11.98 29.05 -22.62
N GLU A 210 11.83 29.90 -21.62
CA GLU A 210 12.13 29.58 -20.22
C GLU A 210 10.88 29.68 -19.36
N THR A 211 10.71 28.72 -18.47
CA THR A 211 9.64 28.73 -17.48
C THR A 211 10.22 28.33 -16.14
N VAL A 212 10.01 29.15 -15.12
CA VAL A 212 10.44 28.88 -13.75
C VAL A 212 9.20 28.56 -12.91
N MET A 213 9.17 27.35 -12.36
CA MET A 213 8.16 26.97 -11.37
C MET A 213 8.73 27.13 -9.97
N ARG A 214 8.22 28.11 -9.21
CA ARG A 214 8.68 28.41 -7.85
C ARG A 214 7.89 27.68 -6.77
N GLY A 215 8.59 27.37 -5.68
CA GLY A 215 8.04 26.90 -4.41
C GLY A 215 7.39 25.52 -4.45
N LYS A 216 7.96 24.61 -5.25
CA LYS A 216 7.55 23.21 -5.20
C LYS A 216 8.00 22.61 -3.87
N LYS A 217 7.08 21.89 -3.20
CA LYS A 217 7.36 21.21 -1.94
C LYS A 217 7.90 19.82 -2.22
N VAL A 218 8.97 19.44 -1.51
CA VAL A 218 9.48 18.05 -1.52
C VAL A 218 8.48 17.13 -0.81
N PHE A 219 8.06 17.53 0.39
CA PHE A 219 7.17 16.73 1.23
C PHE A 219 5.73 17.25 1.11
N PRO A 220 4.73 16.35 1.06
CA PRO A 220 3.32 16.76 1.02
C PRO A 220 2.85 17.38 2.34
N LYS A 221 3.45 16.97 3.47
CA LYS A 221 3.15 17.45 4.82
C LYS A 221 4.38 18.16 5.42
N PRO A 222 4.17 19.19 6.26
CA PRO A 222 5.27 19.86 6.94
C PRO A 222 5.93 18.95 7.98
N VAL A 223 7.25 19.02 7.99
CA VAL A 223 8.17 18.16 8.75
C VAL A 223 8.84 18.96 9.86
N ALA A 224 9.48 18.32 10.84
CA ALA A 224 10.30 19.04 11.81
C ALA A 224 11.48 19.73 11.11
N ARG A 225 11.81 20.95 11.54
CA ARG A 225 12.84 21.78 10.90
C ARG A 225 14.19 21.09 10.87
N THR A 226 14.62 20.51 11.99
CA THR A 226 15.89 19.79 12.09
C THR A 226 15.95 18.63 11.11
N ASP A 227 14.87 17.84 10.96
CA ASP A 227 14.87 16.72 10.01
C ASP A 227 14.94 17.20 8.55
N ALA A 228 14.26 18.31 8.23
CA ALA A 228 14.31 18.91 6.90
C ALA A 228 15.72 19.45 6.56
N GLU A 229 16.42 20.02 7.54
CA GLU A 229 17.79 20.49 7.39
C GLU A 229 18.79 19.34 7.21
N ILE A 230 18.65 18.25 7.99
CA ILE A 230 19.48 17.04 7.83
C ILE A 230 19.24 16.42 6.46
N TRP A 231 17.98 16.24 6.08
CA TRP A 231 17.61 15.69 4.77
C TRP A 231 18.22 16.50 3.62
N LEU A 232 18.24 17.83 3.76
CA LEU A 232 18.87 18.70 2.78
C LEU A 232 20.38 18.49 2.76
N SER A 233 21.02 18.36 3.92
CA SER A 233 22.47 18.16 4.04
C SER A 233 22.95 16.85 3.40
N GLU A 234 22.24 15.74 3.62
CA GLU A 234 22.58 14.42 3.06
C GLU A 234 22.43 14.36 1.54
N ARG A 235 21.61 15.24 0.95
CA ARG A 235 21.27 15.22 -0.48
C ARG A 235 21.86 16.34 -1.30
N LYS A 236 22.66 17.24 -0.71
CA LYS A 236 23.29 18.34 -1.44
C LYS A 236 24.03 17.85 -2.69
N ASP A 237 24.75 16.74 -2.56
CA ASP A 237 25.55 16.16 -3.64
C ASP A 237 24.66 15.53 -4.73
N SER A 238 23.55 14.89 -4.35
CA SER A 238 22.58 14.34 -5.31
C SER A 238 21.87 15.44 -6.10
N PHE A 239 21.62 16.60 -5.50
CA PHE A 239 21.02 17.75 -6.20
C PHE A 239 21.98 18.40 -7.20
N ALA A 240 23.28 18.48 -6.86
CA ALA A 240 24.30 18.95 -7.81
C ALA A 240 24.34 18.09 -9.08
N GLN A 241 24.16 16.76 -8.95
CA GLN A 241 24.09 15.85 -10.09
C GLN A 241 22.81 15.97 -10.92
N LEU A 242 21.68 16.40 -10.33
CA LEU A 242 20.42 16.60 -11.04
C LEU A 242 20.41 17.89 -11.89
N GLN A 243 21.31 18.84 -11.62
CA GLN A 243 21.43 20.10 -12.37
C GLN A 243 21.87 19.90 -13.83
N SER A 244 22.27 18.68 -14.25
CA SER A 244 22.78 18.38 -15.58
C SER A 244 21.95 17.36 -16.38
N LYS A 245 20.69 17.09 -16.00
CA LYS A 245 19.85 16.10 -16.71
C LYS A 245 19.07 16.78 -17.85
N SER A 246 19.53 16.59 -19.08
CA SER A 246 18.82 16.99 -20.31
C SER A 246 18.06 15.80 -20.89
N THR A 247 16.91 16.06 -21.51
CA THR A 247 16.11 15.05 -22.23
C THR A 247 15.64 15.67 -23.53
N ILE A 248 15.84 14.97 -24.65
CA ILE A 248 15.62 15.51 -25.99
C ILE A 248 14.48 14.71 -26.62
N TYR A 249 13.51 15.41 -27.20
CA TYR A 249 12.30 14.81 -27.77
C TYR A 249 12.18 15.17 -29.26
N LYS A 250 11.70 14.21 -30.06
CA LYS A 250 11.22 14.46 -31.42
C LYS A 250 9.71 14.74 -31.32
N PRO A 251 9.22 15.94 -31.68
CA PRO A 251 7.79 16.18 -31.71
C PRO A 251 7.17 15.39 -32.87
N ASP A 252 6.30 14.43 -32.55
CA ASP A 252 5.40 13.90 -33.57
C ASP A 252 4.42 15.02 -33.94
N MET A 253 4.17 15.20 -35.24
CA MET A 253 3.37 16.27 -35.86
C MET A 253 1.86 16.14 -35.55
N ALA A 254 1.51 16.06 -34.26
CA ALA A 254 0.14 15.98 -33.78
C ALA A 254 0.03 16.56 -32.37
N GLY A 255 0.34 17.85 -32.20
CA GLY A 255 -0.29 18.80 -31.28
C GLY A 255 -0.51 18.47 -29.78
N GLU A 256 -0.13 17.30 -29.27
CA GLU A 256 -0.41 16.87 -27.91
C GLU A 256 0.85 16.41 -27.19
N ILE A 257 1.15 17.13 -26.12
CA ILE A 257 2.25 16.89 -25.17
C ILE A 257 1.96 15.56 -24.43
N PRO A 258 2.81 14.53 -24.51
CA PRO A 258 2.64 13.35 -23.67
C PRO A 258 2.89 13.71 -22.20
N ALA A 259 1.90 13.42 -21.36
CA ALA A 259 2.05 13.49 -19.91
C ALA A 259 3.19 12.57 -19.45
N GLN A 260 4.24 13.18 -18.91
CA GLN A 260 5.12 12.65 -17.86
C GLN A 260 5.21 11.11 -17.82
N LYS A 261 5.90 10.51 -18.79
CA LYS A 261 6.40 9.13 -18.69
C LYS A 261 7.89 9.14 -18.95
N ASP A 262 8.63 8.76 -17.91
CA ASP A 262 10.08 8.60 -17.88
C ASP A 262 10.60 7.81 -19.08
N HIS A 263 11.16 8.48 -20.07
CA HIS A 263 11.92 7.83 -21.14
C HIS A 263 13.25 8.56 -21.32
N GLN A 264 14.29 7.99 -20.73
CA GLN A 264 15.67 8.24 -21.13
C GLN A 264 15.84 7.68 -22.56
N ARG A 265 15.81 8.54 -23.57
CA ARG A 265 16.44 8.24 -24.86
C ARG A 265 17.53 9.26 -25.11
N THR A 266 18.76 8.77 -25.08
CA THR A 266 19.98 9.51 -25.44
C THR A 266 19.92 9.83 -26.94
N VAL A 267 20.13 11.11 -27.28
CA VAL A 267 20.07 11.58 -28.67
C VAL A 267 21.47 11.67 -29.24
N SER A 268 21.73 10.79 -30.21
CA SER A 268 22.89 10.86 -31.11
C SER A 268 22.46 11.11 -32.56
N GLN A 269 21.25 11.62 -32.80
CA GLN A 269 20.69 11.83 -34.15
C GLN A 269 19.72 13.03 -34.18
N CYS A 270 20.26 14.25 -34.20
CA CYS A 270 19.52 15.45 -34.62
C CYS A 270 20.46 16.31 -35.49
N VAL A 271 20.82 15.79 -36.67
CA VAL A 271 21.67 16.53 -37.62
C VAL A 271 20.82 17.28 -38.66
N ASP A 272 19.60 16.82 -38.98
CA ASP A 272 18.79 17.40 -40.08
C ASP A 272 17.27 17.50 -39.84
N GLN A 273 16.78 17.55 -38.60
CA GLN A 273 15.33 17.62 -38.29
C GLN A 273 15.00 18.56 -37.13
N ASP A 274 13.77 19.07 -37.12
CA ASP A 274 13.21 19.87 -36.04
C ASP A 274 13.27 19.10 -34.71
N CYS A 275 13.96 19.65 -33.72
CA CYS A 275 14.21 18.98 -32.45
C CYS A 275 13.90 19.90 -31.26
N VAL A 276 13.33 19.32 -30.20
CA VAL A 276 13.02 20.04 -28.96
C VAL A 276 13.89 19.47 -27.84
N HIS A 277 14.74 20.32 -27.28
CA HIS A 277 15.57 19.99 -26.13
C HIS A 277 14.92 20.51 -24.84
N TYR A 278 14.80 19.63 -23.84
CA TYR A 278 14.37 19.98 -22.49
C TYR A 278 15.54 19.92 -21.53
N GLN A 279 15.73 21.01 -20.79
CA GLN A 279 16.65 21.06 -19.66
C GLN A 279 15.89 21.40 -18.39
N TYR A 280 16.14 20.62 -17.34
CA TYR A 280 15.59 20.85 -16.01
C TYR A 280 16.73 21.24 -15.08
N HIS A 281 16.62 22.41 -14.46
CA HIS A 281 17.53 22.84 -13.41
C HIS A 281 16.75 23.01 -12.11
N VAL A 282 17.22 22.36 -11.05
CA VAL A 282 16.72 22.56 -9.69
C VAL A 282 17.53 23.68 -9.06
N GLU A 283 16.85 24.75 -8.69
CA GLU A 283 17.43 25.96 -8.13
C GLU A 283 16.83 26.24 -6.73
N ASN A 284 17.55 27.01 -5.92
CA ASN A 284 17.05 27.63 -4.69
C ASN A 284 16.35 26.67 -3.70
N ILE A 285 17.04 25.58 -3.35
CA ILE A 285 16.55 24.62 -2.36
C ILE A 285 16.72 25.22 -0.96
N ARG A 286 15.60 25.38 -0.24
CA ARG A 286 15.57 26.06 1.06
C ARG A 286 14.57 25.42 2.02
N VAL A 287 14.88 25.46 3.31
CA VAL A 287 13.99 25.04 4.39
C VAL A 287 13.25 26.26 4.93
N ALA A 288 11.92 26.27 4.84
CA ALA A 288 11.11 27.38 5.33
C ALA A 288 9.76 26.91 5.87
N ALA A 289 9.19 27.65 6.82
CA ALA A 289 7.84 27.37 7.34
C ALA A 289 6.75 27.70 6.31
N ARG A 290 6.97 28.76 5.52
CA ARG A 290 6.07 29.23 4.46
C ARG A 290 6.88 29.52 3.20
N GLU A 291 6.20 29.44 2.07
CA GLU A 291 6.75 29.87 0.79
C GLU A 291 6.93 31.39 0.82
N HIS A 292 8.15 31.86 0.63
CA HIS A 292 8.43 33.28 0.44
C HIS A 292 8.39 33.61 -1.05
N ARG A 293 7.60 34.63 -1.41
CA ARG A 293 7.48 35.17 -2.77
C ARG A 293 8.39 36.39 -2.85
N ASP A 294 9.37 36.36 -3.74
CA ASP A 294 10.28 37.47 -3.96
C ASP A 294 9.84 38.24 -5.19
N SER A 295 9.11 39.33 -4.96
CA SER A 295 8.55 40.16 -6.03
C SER A 295 9.61 40.85 -6.89
N VAL A 296 10.79 41.14 -6.31
CA VAL A 296 11.88 41.82 -7.04
C VAL A 296 12.56 40.83 -7.98
N GLN A 297 12.82 39.61 -7.50
CA GLN A 297 13.39 38.56 -8.33
C GLN A 297 12.45 38.17 -9.48
N ASP A 298 11.15 38.08 -9.21
CA ASP A 298 10.15 37.73 -10.23
C ASP A 298 10.02 38.81 -11.32
N GLN A 299 10.10 40.09 -10.94
CA GLN A 299 10.09 41.22 -11.90
C GLN A 299 11.29 41.14 -12.84
N LEU A 300 12.50 40.93 -12.28
CA LEU A 300 13.72 40.80 -13.06
C LEU A 300 13.69 39.58 -14.01
N GLU A 301 13.08 38.47 -13.61
CA GLU A 301 12.92 37.30 -14.49
C GLU A 301 11.88 37.54 -15.58
N THR A 302 10.81 38.27 -15.27
CA THR A 302 9.79 38.66 -16.25
C THR A 302 10.37 39.62 -17.29
N GLU A 303 11.21 40.58 -16.87
CA GLU A 303 11.96 41.48 -17.77
C GLU A 303 12.94 40.71 -18.67
N ARG A 304 13.47 39.57 -18.20
CA ARG A 304 14.31 38.65 -18.99
C ARG A 304 13.51 37.72 -19.90
N GLY A 305 12.18 37.83 -19.94
CA GLY A 305 11.30 37.01 -20.77
C GLY A 305 11.07 35.59 -20.24
N VAL A 306 11.27 35.37 -18.93
CA VAL A 306 11.03 34.07 -18.27
C VAL A 306 9.62 34.02 -17.70
N ASP A 307 8.86 32.99 -18.05
CA ASP A 307 7.51 32.77 -17.50
C ASP A 307 7.62 32.23 -16.05
N VAL A 308 7.27 33.04 -15.05
CA VAL A 308 7.29 32.65 -13.63
C VAL A 308 5.91 32.11 -13.20
N ILE A 309 5.88 30.88 -12.68
CA ILE A 309 4.65 30.22 -12.21
C ILE A 309 4.85 29.72 -10.78
N TYR A 310 3.91 30.05 -9.88
CA TYR A 310 3.92 29.54 -8.52
C TYR A 310 3.20 28.19 -8.41
N ALA A 311 3.85 27.21 -7.76
CA ALA A 311 3.28 25.86 -7.61
C ALA A 311 1.95 25.87 -6.82
N THR A 312 1.83 26.77 -5.85
CA THR A 312 0.59 26.97 -5.06
C THR A 312 -0.56 27.46 -5.92
N ASP A 313 -0.30 28.40 -6.83
CA ASP A 313 -1.29 28.97 -7.74
C ASP A 313 -1.71 27.94 -8.81
N ALA A 314 -0.76 27.19 -9.36
CA ALA A 314 -1.04 26.09 -10.28
C ALA A 314 -1.91 24.99 -9.63
N HIS A 315 -1.61 24.61 -8.39
CA HIS A 315 -2.41 23.61 -7.66
C HIS A 315 -3.82 24.12 -7.34
N ARG A 316 -3.94 25.41 -6.99
CA ARG A 316 -5.24 26.06 -6.75
C ARG A 316 -6.07 26.10 -8.03
N ALA A 317 -5.50 26.53 -9.15
CA ALA A 317 -6.17 26.56 -10.45
C ALA A 317 -6.63 25.15 -10.90
N ALA A 318 -5.79 24.13 -10.71
CA ALA A 318 -6.17 22.74 -11.00
C ALA A 318 -7.31 22.23 -10.10
N SER A 319 -7.29 22.60 -8.82
CA SER A 319 -8.34 22.25 -7.86
C SER A 319 -9.67 22.95 -8.20
N GLU A 320 -9.62 24.21 -8.60
CA GLU A 320 -10.77 24.99 -9.06
C GLU A 320 -11.35 24.42 -10.36
N LYS A 321 -10.50 24.04 -11.33
CA LYS A 321 -10.93 23.35 -12.57
C LYS A 321 -11.65 22.04 -12.26
N LYS A 322 -11.10 21.19 -11.39
CA LYS A 322 -11.75 19.94 -10.94
C LYS A 322 -13.09 20.20 -10.25
N ARG A 323 -13.19 21.25 -9.43
CA ARG A 323 -14.45 21.64 -8.77
C ARG A 323 -15.48 22.15 -9.80
N ALA A 324 -15.07 22.95 -10.76
CA ALA A 324 -15.93 23.44 -11.83
C ALA A 324 -16.44 22.30 -12.72
N GLU A 325 -15.59 21.34 -13.07
CA GLU A 325 -15.98 20.13 -13.81
C GLU A 325 -16.99 19.29 -13.03
N LYS A 326 -16.78 19.09 -11.71
CA LYS A 326 -17.76 18.41 -10.85
C LYS A 326 -19.11 19.14 -10.83
N ARG A 327 -19.12 20.47 -10.72
CA ARG A 327 -20.34 21.30 -10.78
C ARG A 327 -21.05 21.16 -12.13
N LYS A 328 -20.32 21.22 -13.25
CA LYS A 328 -20.88 21.00 -14.60
C LYS A 328 -21.50 19.61 -14.74
N ARG A 329 -20.83 18.57 -14.22
CA ARG A 329 -21.37 17.19 -14.22
C ARG A 329 -22.65 17.07 -13.38
N GLN A 330 -22.70 17.71 -12.22
CA GLN A 330 -23.90 17.75 -11.37
C GLN A 330 -25.07 18.47 -12.04
N ILE A 331 -24.82 19.62 -12.66
CA ILE A 331 -25.84 20.37 -13.43
C ILE A 331 -26.36 19.52 -14.59
N LYS A 332 -25.46 18.89 -15.37
CA LYS A 332 -25.86 18.01 -16.47
C LYS A 332 -26.67 16.79 -16.00
N LYS A 333 -26.38 16.26 -14.80
CA LYS A 333 -27.15 15.17 -14.19
C LYS A 333 -28.55 15.65 -13.78
N ARG A 334 -28.68 16.82 -13.16
CA ARG A 334 -29.99 17.41 -12.81
C ARG A 334 -30.83 17.69 -14.05
N LEU A 335 -30.26 18.31 -15.07
CA LEU A 335 -30.95 18.56 -16.34
C LEU A 335 -31.41 17.26 -17.03
N ARG A 336 -30.65 16.17 -16.90
CA ARG A 336 -31.08 14.84 -17.40
C ARG A 336 -32.24 14.26 -16.59
N GLN A 337 -32.26 14.49 -15.27
CA GLN A 337 -33.34 14.04 -14.39
C GLN A 337 -34.61 14.85 -14.62
N GLU A 338 -34.51 16.17 -14.75
CA GLU A 338 -35.62 17.06 -15.10
C GLU A 338 -36.19 16.68 -16.46
N ARG A 339 -35.36 16.52 -17.50
CA ARG A 339 -35.83 16.03 -18.81
C ARG A 339 -36.50 14.66 -18.75
N ALA A 340 -35.99 13.74 -17.92
CA ALA A 340 -36.62 12.43 -17.75
C ALA A 340 -37.98 12.54 -17.06
N GLN A 341 -38.12 13.43 -16.07
CA GLN A 341 -39.38 13.75 -15.41
C GLN A 341 -40.37 14.41 -16.37
N ASP A 342 -39.94 15.38 -17.18
CA ASP A 342 -40.77 16.03 -18.19
C ASP A 342 -41.25 15.03 -19.25
N THR A 343 -40.38 14.14 -19.75
CA THR A 343 -40.81 13.08 -20.67
C THR A 343 -41.77 12.08 -20.03
N SER A 344 -41.63 11.82 -18.73
CA SER A 344 -42.56 10.94 -18.01
C SER A 344 -43.93 11.58 -17.78
N GLN A 345 -43.97 12.91 -17.53
CA GLN A 345 -45.22 13.67 -17.41
C GLN A 345 -45.93 13.81 -18.77
N MET A 346 -45.20 14.14 -19.84
CA MET A 346 -45.74 14.17 -21.20
C MET A 346 -46.28 12.80 -21.65
N GLY A 347 -45.59 11.71 -21.29
CA GLY A 347 -46.08 10.35 -21.54
C GLY A 347 -47.35 10.02 -20.75
N ALA A 348 -47.43 10.43 -19.48
CA ALA A 348 -48.63 10.26 -18.67
C ALA A 348 -49.82 11.09 -19.19
N GLU A 349 -49.59 12.33 -19.64
CA GLU A 349 -50.62 13.18 -20.24
C GLU A 349 -51.14 12.61 -21.57
N GLN A 350 -50.24 12.13 -22.45
CA GLN A 350 -50.66 11.45 -23.69
C GLN A 350 -51.45 10.16 -23.43
N THR A 351 -51.07 9.39 -22.41
CA THR A 351 -51.80 8.16 -22.03
C THR A 351 -53.18 8.50 -21.45
N SER A 352 -53.29 9.59 -20.70
CA SER A 352 -54.58 10.08 -20.18
C SER A 352 -55.50 10.63 -21.27
N LEU A 353 -54.95 11.27 -22.31
CA LEU A 353 -55.71 11.71 -23.49
C LEU A 353 -56.20 10.53 -24.34
N PHE A 354 -55.37 9.49 -24.48
CA PHE A 354 -55.78 8.25 -25.16
C PHE A 354 -56.88 7.47 -24.43
N GLN A 355 -56.88 7.48 -23.09
CA GLN A 355 -57.94 6.82 -22.30
C GLN A 355 -59.26 7.59 -22.28
N ASN A 356 -59.23 8.92 -22.47
CA ASN A 356 -60.43 9.76 -22.49
C ASN A 356 -60.99 10.01 -23.91
N GLY A 357 -60.26 9.60 -24.95
CA GLY A 357 -60.72 9.60 -26.35
C GLY A 357 -61.36 8.27 -26.72
N ALA A 358 -62.65 8.10 -26.41
CA ALA A 358 -63.46 7.01 -26.92
C ALA A 358 -63.50 7.05 -28.46
N TYR A 359 -62.73 6.19 -29.11
CA TYR A 359 -62.96 5.82 -30.51
C TYR A 359 -63.43 4.37 -30.57
N THR A 360 -64.67 4.26 -31.00
CA THR A 360 -65.44 3.05 -31.27
C THR A 360 -64.72 2.17 -32.28
N GLU A 361 -64.43 0.93 -31.90
CA GLU A 361 -64.06 -0.14 -32.79
C GLU A 361 -65.21 -0.43 -33.77
N THR A 362 -65.04 -0.07 -35.03
CA THR A 362 -65.65 -0.80 -36.14
C THR A 362 -64.55 -1.61 -36.80
N THR A 363 -64.49 -2.89 -36.43
CA THR A 363 -63.70 -3.91 -37.10
C THR A 363 -64.33 -4.24 -38.45
N GLU A 364 -63.69 -3.84 -39.54
CA GLU A 364 -63.80 -4.53 -40.84
C GLU A 364 -62.43 -5.13 -41.18
N PRO A 365 -62.34 -6.43 -41.52
CA PRO A 365 -61.09 -7.08 -41.87
C PRO A 365 -60.79 -6.83 -43.35
N LEU A 366 -59.77 -6.03 -43.65
CA LEU A 366 -59.28 -5.87 -45.03
C LEU A 366 -57.89 -6.47 -45.20
N ASP A 367 -57.96 -7.64 -45.83
CA ASP A 367 -57.11 -8.21 -46.87
C ASP A 367 -55.59 -8.05 -46.80
N ARG A 368 -54.97 -9.23 -46.82
CA ARG A 368 -53.55 -9.50 -46.77
C ARG A 368 -53.04 -9.58 -48.21
N SER A 369 -52.95 -8.46 -48.90
CA SER A 369 -52.20 -8.41 -50.16
C SER A 369 -51.58 -7.03 -50.43
N THR A 370 -50.31 -7.07 -50.84
CA THR A 370 -49.48 -5.96 -51.35
C THR A 370 -49.11 -4.83 -50.40
N TRP A 371 -48.01 -5.03 -49.64
CA TRP A 371 -47.02 -3.97 -49.48
C TRP A 371 -45.61 -4.50 -49.76
N ILE A 372 -45.00 -3.88 -50.75
CA ILE A 372 -43.64 -4.08 -51.24
C ILE A 372 -42.69 -3.58 -50.15
N PHE A 373 -41.73 -4.41 -49.74
CA PHE A 373 -40.58 -3.97 -48.97
C PHE A 373 -39.52 -3.41 -49.94
N PRO A 374 -39.12 -2.13 -49.86
CA PRO A 374 -37.79 -1.74 -50.27
C PRO A 374 -36.84 -2.02 -49.10
N ASN A 375 -35.95 -2.99 -49.30
CA ASN A 375 -34.68 -3.02 -48.58
C ASN A 375 -33.92 -1.71 -48.84
N ASN A 376 -33.33 -1.16 -47.78
CA ASN A 376 -31.93 -0.73 -47.78
C ASN A 376 -31.49 -0.40 -46.34
N ASP A 377 -30.71 -1.34 -45.79
CA ASP A 377 -29.38 -1.11 -45.24
C ASP A 377 -29.18 0.02 -44.23
N GLU A 378 -28.95 -0.33 -42.96
CA GLU A 378 -27.58 -0.38 -42.43
C GLU A 378 -27.50 -1.00 -41.03
N GLU A 379 -26.39 -1.69 -40.83
CA GLU A 379 -26.10 -2.70 -39.83
C GLU A 379 -26.12 -2.20 -38.37
N ARG A 380 -26.96 -2.86 -37.57
CA ARG A 380 -26.78 -3.00 -36.13
C ARG A 380 -25.98 -4.28 -35.89
N LYS A 381 -24.68 -4.16 -35.59
CA LYS A 381 -23.89 -5.24 -35.01
C LYS A 381 -23.50 -4.86 -33.59
N ASP A 382 -24.18 -5.51 -32.65
CA ASP A 382 -23.70 -5.75 -31.30
C ASP A 382 -22.33 -6.43 -31.38
N ASN A 383 -21.36 -5.99 -30.58
CA ASN A 383 -20.27 -6.84 -30.12
C ASN A 383 -19.87 -6.41 -28.72
N ASN A 384 -20.44 -7.16 -27.77
CA ASN A 384 -19.97 -7.31 -26.41
C ASN A 384 -18.69 -8.18 -26.48
N GLU A 385 -17.53 -7.62 -26.18
CA GLU A 385 -16.34 -8.44 -25.91
C GLU A 385 -15.49 -7.79 -24.83
N TYR A 386 -15.47 -8.46 -23.67
CA TYR A 386 -14.48 -8.28 -22.62
C TYR A 386 -13.11 -8.74 -23.12
N PRO A 387 -12.01 -8.07 -22.76
CA PRO A 387 -10.72 -8.73 -22.70
C PRO A 387 -10.25 -8.89 -21.26
N ASP A 388 -10.06 -10.18 -20.98
CA ASP A 388 -9.24 -10.83 -19.98
C ASP A 388 -7.94 -10.06 -19.64
N ARG A 389 -7.64 -9.97 -18.33
CA ARG A 389 -6.34 -9.57 -17.81
C ARG A 389 -5.70 -10.79 -17.16
N THR A 390 -4.96 -11.53 -17.96
CA THR A 390 -3.93 -12.45 -17.47
C THR A 390 -2.57 -11.79 -17.62
N ILE A 391 -1.86 -11.79 -16.49
CA ILE A 391 -0.57 -11.18 -16.23
C ILE A 391 0.53 -12.14 -16.74
N LEU A 392 1.52 -11.56 -17.43
CA LEU A 392 2.92 -11.98 -17.41
C LEU A 392 3.74 -10.85 -16.79
#